data_AF-A0A6P0UT94-F1
#
_entry.id   AF-A0A6P0UT94-F1
#
_cell.length_a   1.000
_cell.length_b   1.000
_cell.length_c   1.000
_cell.angle_alpha   90.00
_cell.angle_beta   90.00
_cell.angle_gamma   90.00
#
_symmetry.space_group_name_H-M   'P 1'
#
loop_
_entity.id
_entity.type
_entity.pdbx_description
1 polymer ?
#
loop_
_entity_poly.entity_id
_entity_poly.type
_entity_poly.pdbx_seq_one_letter_code
_entity_poly.pdbx_strand_id
1 'polypeptide(L)'
;MIIDLFRSEKLKTKPDSHKVSILKAISWRIIGTLDTMLISYVLTGDLKVAFGIGSIEVVSKMLLYYLHERAWTKITKTNEAEYSKDK
;
A
#
# COMPACT_ATOMS: atom_id res chain seq x y z
N MET A 1 24.80 4.14 -20.88
CA MET A 1 24.92 3.16 -21.98
C MET A 1 24.71 1.70 -21.56
N ILE A 2 25.35 1.17 -20.51
CA ILE A 2 25.00 -0.19 -19.98
C ILE A 2 23.78 -0.14 -19.04
N ILE A 3 23.59 0.97 -18.31
CA ILE A 3 22.43 1.18 -17.43
C ILE A 3 21.12 1.38 -18.24
N ASP A 4 21.21 1.88 -19.47
CA ASP A 4 20.07 2.03 -20.38
C ASP A 4 19.64 0.70 -21.03
N LEU A 5 20.54 -0.30 -21.05
CA LEU A 5 20.25 -1.63 -21.60
C LEU A 5 19.23 -2.40 -20.75
N PHE A 6 19.22 -2.17 -19.43
CA PHE A 6 18.21 -2.75 -18.53
C PHE A 6 16.92 -1.93 -18.46
N ARG A 7 16.89 -0.73 -19.06
CA ARG A 7 15.76 0.21 -19.01
C ARG A 7 14.85 0.17 -20.25
N SER A 8 15.23 -0.57 -21.30
CA SER A 8 14.59 -0.49 -22.62
C SER A 8 13.75 -1.71 -23.04
N GLU A 9 13.21 -2.49 -22.11
CA GLU A 9 12.03 -3.33 -22.37
C GLU A 9 10.82 -2.84 -21.56
N LYS A 10 10.51 -1.55 -21.67
CA LYS A 10 9.14 -1.08 -21.50
C LYS A 10 8.35 -1.60 -22.70
N LEU A 11 7.92 -2.87 -22.61
CA LEU A 11 6.80 -3.37 -23.40
C LEU A 11 5.73 -2.27 -23.40
N LYS A 12 5.26 -1.89 -24.57
CA LYS A 12 4.24 -0.87 -24.77
C LYS A 12 2.92 -1.38 -24.18
N THR A 13 2.81 -1.37 -22.85
CA THR A 13 1.62 -1.81 -22.13
C THR A 13 0.54 -0.79 -22.44
N LYS A 14 -0.59 -1.26 -23.02
CA LYS A 14 -1.82 -0.47 -23.09
C LYS A 14 -2.06 0.19 -21.73
N PRO A 15 -2.63 1.41 -21.66
CA PRO A 15 -3.02 1.99 -20.39
C PRO A 15 -3.81 0.94 -19.62
N ASP A 16 -3.30 0.55 -18.45
CA ASP A 16 -3.91 -0.50 -17.65
C ASP A 16 -5.37 -0.10 -17.39
N SER A 17 -6.31 -0.95 -17.81
CA SER A 17 -7.71 -0.73 -17.51
C SER A 17 -7.88 -0.59 -15.99
N HIS A 18 -8.81 0.24 -15.51
CA HIS A 18 -9.08 0.39 -14.06
C HIS A 18 -9.24 -0.97 -13.35
N LYS A 19 -9.78 -1.98 -14.05
CA LYS A 19 -9.90 -3.36 -13.57
C LYS A 19 -8.53 -4.01 -13.31
N VAL A 20 -7.56 -3.81 -14.19
CA VAL A 20 -6.19 -4.33 -14.06
C VAL A 20 -5.48 -3.67 -12.88
N SER A 21 -5.66 -2.37 -12.65
CA SER A 21 -5.07 -1.69 -11.50
C SER A 21 -5.63 -2.17 -10.16
N ILE A 22 -6.94 -2.41 -10.07
CA ILE A 22 -7.57 -2.99 -8.88
C ILE A 22 -7.05 -4.42 -8.64
N LEU A 23 -6.99 -5.25 -9.68
CA LEU A 23 -6.45 -6.61 -9.57
C LEU A 23 -4.98 -6.61 -9.14
N LYS A 24 -4.14 -5.74 -9.72
CA LYS A 24 -2.74 -5.57 -9.29
C LYS A 24 -2.64 -5.17 -7.82
N ALA A 25 -3.49 -4.24 -7.37
CA ALA A 25 -3.51 -3.82 -5.96
C ALA A 25 -3.90 -4.98 -5.03
N ILE A 26 -4.91 -5.78 -5.39
CA ILE A 26 -5.31 -6.96 -4.61
C ILE A 26 -4.20 -8.00 -4.59
N SER A 27 -3.60 -8.33 -5.74
CA SER A 27 -2.48 -9.27 -5.82
C SER A 27 -1.32 -8.83 -4.95
N TRP A 28 -0.95 -7.54 -5.00
CA TRP A 28 0.12 -7.01 -4.17
C TRP A 28 -0.18 -7.11 -2.66
N ARG A 29 -1.45 -6.90 -2.27
CA ARG A 29 -1.89 -7.06 -0.88
C ARG A 29 -1.83 -8.49 -0.40
N ILE A 30 -2.24 -9.45 -1.23
CA ILE A 30 -2.18 -10.88 -0.90
C ILE A 30 -0.73 -11.32 -0.71
N ILE A 31 0.15 -10.95 -1.65
CA ILE A 31 1.59 -11.29 -1.56
C ILE A 31 2.19 -10.72 -0.28
N GLY A 32 1.94 -9.44 0.03
CA GLY A 32 2.48 -8.81 1.24
C GLY A 32 2.03 -9.50 2.53
N THR A 33 0.74 -9.81 2.67
CA THR A 33 0.23 -10.51 3.86
C THR A 33 0.79 -11.93 3.98
N LEU A 34 0.91 -12.65 2.85
CA LEU A 34 1.49 -13.99 2.82
C LEU A 34 2.98 -13.96 3.19
N ASP A 35 3.73 -12.96 2.75
CA ASP A 35 5.14 -12.79 3.11
C ASP A 35 5.28 -12.62 4.63
N THR A 36 4.48 -11.74 5.24
CA THR A 36 4.49 -11.54 6.70
C THR A 36 4.13 -12.82 7.44
N MET A 37 3.09 -13.54 6.99
CA MET A 37 2.69 -14.81 7.60
C MET A 37 3.77 -15.88 7.45
N LEU A 38 4.42 -15.98 6.30
CA LEU A 38 5.49 -16.94 6.03
C LEU A 38 6.71 -16.65 6.92
N ILE A 39 7.17 -15.39 6.97
CA ILE A 39 8.28 -14.98 7.83
C ILE A 39 7.94 -15.30 9.29
N SER A 40 6.74 -14.93 9.74
CA SER A 40 6.28 -15.21 11.09
C SER A 40 6.24 -16.72 11.38
N TYR A 41 5.77 -17.53 10.43
CA TYR A 41 5.73 -18.97 10.58
C TYR A 41 7.14 -19.59 10.65
N VAL A 42 8.06 -19.15 9.79
CA VAL A 42 9.45 -19.63 9.82
C VAL A 42 10.14 -19.30 11.14
N LEU A 43 9.86 -18.12 11.71
CA LEU A 43 10.46 -17.70 12.98
C LEU A 43 9.83 -18.39 14.20
N THR A 44 8.52 -18.63 14.19
CA THR A 44 7.79 -19.10 15.38
C THR A 44 7.47 -20.60 15.34
N GLY A 45 7.42 -21.21 14.14
CA GLY A 45 6.97 -22.59 13.92
C GLY A 45 5.46 -22.82 14.15
N ASP A 46 4.71 -21.79 14.53
CA ASP A 46 3.28 -21.89 14.87
C ASP A 46 2.41 -21.11 13.88
N LEU A 47 1.52 -21.84 13.21
CA LEU A 47 0.57 -21.31 12.23
C LEU A 47 -0.45 -20.34 12.88
N LYS A 48 -0.85 -20.57 14.14
CA LYS A 48 -1.80 -19.70 14.85
C LYS A 48 -1.20 -18.32 15.08
N VAL A 49 0.08 -18.27 15.46
CA VAL A 49 0.80 -17.01 15.68
C VAL A 49 1.00 -16.26 14.36
N ALA A 50 1.44 -16.96 13.31
CA ALA A 50 1.60 -16.39 11.98
C ALA A 50 0.28 -15.78 11.45
N PHE A 51 -0.83 -16.50 11.59
CA PHE A 51 -2.15 -16.01 11.19
C PHE A 51 -2.59 -14.81 12.03
N GLY A 52 -2.32 -14.83 13.34
CA GLY A 52 -2.58 -13.69 14.24
C GLY A 52 -1.84 -12.43 13.79
N ILE A 53 -0.54 -12.54 13.49
CA ILE A 53 0.28 -11.42 13.02
C ILE A 53 -0.24 -10.89 11.69
N GLY A 54 -0.48 -11.74 10.70
CA GLY A 54 -1.00 -11.30 9.41
C GLY A 54 -2.38 -10.63 9.50
N SER A 55 -3.25 -11.10 10.39
CA SER A 55 -4.56 -10.49 10.65
C SER A 55 -4.42 -9.08 11.26
N ILE A 56 -3.55 -8.95 12.27
CA ILE A 56 -3.25 -7.67 12.91
C ILE A 56 -2.61 -6.69 11.93
N GLU A 57 -1.72 -7.15 11.05
CA GLU A 57 -1.07 -6.31 10.03
C GLU A 57 -2.11 -5.63 9.12
N VAL A 58 -3.07 -6.39 8.61
CA VAL A 58 -4.12 -5.87 7.72
C VAL A 58 -4.97 -4.84 8.44
N VAL A 59 -5.45 -5.14 9.65
CA VAL A 59 -6.28 -4.23 10.45
C VAL A 59 -5.50 -2.96 10.81
N SER A 60 -4.24 -3.11 11.22
CA SER A 60 -3.39 -1.98 11.61
C SER A 60 -3.15 -1.05 10.43
N LYS A 61 -2.87 -1.58 9.24
CA LYS A 61 -2.71 -0.76 8.01
C LYS A 61 -4.00 -0.04 7.62
N MET A 62 -5.16 -0.68 7.78
CA MET A 62 -6.45 -0.02 7.51
C MET A 62 -6.70 1.14 8.48
N LEU A 63 -6.47 0.93 9.79
CA LEU A 63 -6.60 1.97 10.81
C LEU A 63 -5.61 3.11 10.57
N LEU A 64 -4.34 2.82 10.32
CA LEU A 64 -3.32 3.83 10.04
C LEU A 64 -3.66 4.64 8.78
N TYR A 65 -4.13 3.98 7.72
CA TYR A 65 -4.54 4.69 6.50
C TYR A 65 -5.70 5.63 6.74
N TYR A 66 -6.74 5.17 7.47
CA TYR A 66 -7.89 6.01 7.81
C TYR A 66 -7.48 7.21 8.67
N LEU A 67 -6.67 6.99 9.71
CA LEU A 67 -6.18 8.08 10.56
C LEU A 67 -5.30 9.06 9.79
N HIS A 68 -4.45 8.56 8.89
CA HIS A 68 -3.63 9.37 8.01
C HIS A 68 -4.49 10.26 7.11
N GLU A 69 -5.51 9.70 6.45
CA GLU A 69 -6.45 10.45 5.60
C GLU A 69 -7.22 11.51 6.41
N ARG A 70 -7.63 11.19 7.64
CA ARG A 70 -8.32 12.13 8.52
C ARG A 70 -7.40 13.27 9.00
N ALA A 71 -6.17 12.96 9.36
CA ALA A 71 -5.18 13.95 9.77
C ALA A 71 -4.83 14.88 8.59
N TRP A 72 -4.61 14.31 7.41
CA TRP A 72 -4.30 15.05 6.19
C TRP A 72 -5.43 16.01 5.82
N THR A 73 -6.68 15.54 5.82
CA THR A 73 -7.86 16.36 5.54
C THR A 73 -7.98 17.55 6.51
N LYS A 74 -7.64 17.37 7.79
CA LYS A 74 -7.69 18.45 8.79
C LYS A 74 -6.63 19.53 8.50
N ILE A 75 -5.43 19.12 8.10
CA ILE A 75 -4.34 20.03 7.72
C ILE A 75 -4.71 20.79 6.44
N THR A 76 -5.15 20.08 5.39
CA THR A 76 -5.48 20.71 4.10
C THR A 76 -6.65 21.69 4.20
N LYS A 77 -7.71 21.38 4.98
CA LYS A 77 -8.83 22.29 5.19
C LYS A 77 -8.44 23.59 5.91
N THR A 78 -7.46 23.51 6.81
CA THR A 78 -6.95 24.69 7.51
C THR A 78 -6.23 25.62 6.53
N ASN A 79 -5.43 25.05 5.63
CA ASN A 79 -4.70 25.81 4.61
C ASN A 79 -5.63 26.52 3.61
N GLU A 80 -6.77 25.91 3.23
CA GLU A 80 -7.78 26.56 2.37
C GLU A 80 -8.49 27.73 3.08
N ALA A 81 -8.76 27.60 4.39
CA ALA A 81 -9.41 28.65 5.18
C ALA A 81 -8.49 29.86 5.43
N GLU A 82 -7.19 29.66 5.56
CA GLU A 82 -6.20 30.75 5.61
C GLU A 82 -5.99 31.40 4.25
N TYR A 83 -5.87 30.61 3.17
CA TYR A 83 -5.68 31.15 1.82
C TYR A 83 -6.85 32.02 1.33
N SER A 84 -8.08 31.71 1.74
CA SER A 84 -9.27 32.51 1.42
C SER A 84 -9.39 33.81 2.24
N LYS A 85 -8.64 33.96 3.33
CA LYS A 85 -8.71 35.12 4.22
C LYS A 85 -7.71 36.23 3.86
N ASP A 86 -6.67 35.86 3.12
CA ASP A 86 -5.56 36.73 2.70
C ASP A 86 -5.74 37.29 1.27
N LYS A 87 -6.86 36.95 0.61
CA LYS A 87 -7.24 37.36 -0.75
C LYS A 87 -8.50 38.21 -0.73
#